data_AF-A0A0S2S630-F1
#
_entry.id   AF-A0A0S2S630-F1
#
_cell.length_a   1.000
_cell.length_b   1.000
_cell.length_c   1.000
_cell.angle_alpha   90.00
_cell.angle_beta   90.00
_cell.angle_gamma   90.00
#
_symmetry.space_group_name_H-M   'P 1'
#
loop_
_entity.id
_entity.type
_entity.pdbx_description
1 polymer ?
#
loop_
_entity_poly.entity_id
_entity_poly.type
_entity_poly.pdbx_seq_one_letter_code
_entity_poly.pdbx_strand_id
1 'polypeptide(L)'
;MENGIVDERVEQELRQVDYDDLFKTVGTNLGLVDTQRPSGEVSTQGWRSKFAKEVALELISKLKNIGSRAWNEQIKIYVDKIPLLTDGAKETLKYYLGYQVIMQALDIMVDFTGTAEDGLAYALKYVGLPAWLAEPASRAIVFFLL
;
A
#
# COMPACT_ATOMS: atom_id res chain seq x y z
N MET A 1 -6.64 1.86 27.21
CA MET A 1 -6.16 1.71 25.81
C MET A 1 -7.11 2.53 24.96
N GLU A 2 -6.79 3.80 24.77
CA GLU A 2 -7.56 4.71 23.90
C GLU A 2 -7.15 4.49 22.44
N ASN A 3 -8.13 4.54 21.55
CA ASN A 3 -8.02 4.28 20.13
C ASN A 3 -6.88 5.08 19.47
N GLY A 4 -5.81 4.41 19.05
CA GLY A 4 -5.15 4.60 17.75
C GLY A 4 -4.88 6.02 17.25
N ILE A 5 -4.64 7.01 18.12
CA ILE A 5 -4.20 8.34 17.70
C ILE A 5 -2.72 8.21 17.36
N VAL A 6 -2.42 8.05 16.08
CA VAL A 6 -1.10 8.43 15.55
C VAL A 6 -0.86 9.87 16.02
N ASP A 7 0.23 10.11 16.75
CA ASP A 7 0.64 11.45 17.22
C ASP A 7 0.45 12.47 16.10
N GLU A 8 -0.21 13.60 16.34
CA GLU A 8 -0.49 14.63 15.32
C GLU A 8 0.77 15.04 14.55
N ARG A 9 1.94 15.00 15.22
CA ARG A 9 3.24 15.23 14.59
C ARG A 9 3.59 14.13 13.59
N VAL A 10 3.40 12.86 13.96
CA VAL A 10 3.62 11.71 13.06
C VAL A 10 2.67 11.76 11.87
N GLU A 11 1.41 12.15 12.08
CA GLU A 11 0.47 12.37 10.98
C GLU A 11 0.96 13.44 10.00
N GLN A 12 1.42 14.60 10.49
CA GLN A 12 1.95 15.67 9.63
C GLN A 12 3.18 15.23 8.85
N GLU A 13 4.05 14.42 9.45
CA GLU A 13 5.22 13.85 8.78
C GLU A 13 4.82 12.88 7.67
N LEU A 14 3.91 11.94 7.97
CA LEU A 14 3.46 10.94 7.00
C LEU A 14 2.70 11.56 5.82
N ARG A 15 1.95 12.64 6.04
CA ARG A 15 1.29 13.40 4.95
C ARG A 15 2.26 14.02 3.95
N GLN A 16 3.54 14.16 4.29
CA GLN A 16 4.57 14.69 3.39
C GLN A 16 5.24 13.61 2.53
N VAL A 17 4.94 12.33 2.80
CA VAL A 17 5.51 11.21 2.03
C VAL A 17 4.91 11.17 0.64
N ASP A 18 5.77 11.09 -0.37
CA ASP A 18 5.36 10.76 -1.73
C ASP A 18 5.11 9.24 -1.83
N TYR A 19 3.86 8.84 -1.59
CA TYR A 19 3.46 7.44 -1.63
C TYR A 19 3.58 6.84 -3.04
N ASP A 20 3.45 7.64 -4.10
CA ASP A 20 3.60 7.13 -5.46
C ASP A 20 5.05 6.75 -5.75
N ASP A 21 6.02 7.58 -5.35
CA ASP A 21 7.45 7.26 -5.45
C ASP A 21 7.85 6.06 -4.57
N LEU A 22 7.26 5.98 -3.37
CA LEU A 22 7.46 4.86 -2.43
C LEU A 22 7.16 3.53 -3.06
N PHE A 23 5.92 3.38 -3.53
CA PHE A 23 5.49 2.10 -4.06
C PHE A 23 6.21 1.79 -5.38
N LYS A 24 6.42 2.79 -6.26
CA LYS A 24 7.20 2.60 -7.50
C LYS A 24 8.62 2.06 -7.24
N THR A 25 9.32 2.61 -6.25
CA THR A 25 10.68 2.17 -5.90
C THR A 25 10.66 0.75 -5.35
N VAL A 26 9.73 0.45 -4.44
CA VAL A 26 9.65 -0.87 -3.78
C VAL A 26 9.46 -2.00 -4.80
N GLY A 27 8.61 -1.86 -5.81
CA GLY A 27 8.46 -2.97 -6.79
C GLY A 27 9.27 -2.89 -8.04
N THR A 28 9.93 -1.77 -8.31
CA THR A 28 11.12 -1.84 -9.15
C THR A 28 12.13 -2.80 -8.51
N ASN A 29 12.37 -2.66 -7.19
CA ASN A 29 13.31 -3.53 -6.47
C ASN A 29 12.81 -4.97 -6.31
N LEU A 30 11.50 -5.19 -6.19
CA LEU A 30 10.90 -6.53 -6.11
C LEU A 30 10.62 -7.18 -7.48
N GLY A 31 10.93 -6.50 -8.60
CA GLY A 31 10.65 -7.01 -9.95
C GLY A 31 9.15 -7.16 -10.24
N LEU A 32 8.30 -6.39 -9.56
CA LEU A 32 6.85 -6.39 -9.73
C LEU A 32 6.39 -5.42 -10.82
N VAL A 33 7.18 -4.38 -11.07
CA VAL A 33 6.94 -3.44 -12.15
C VAL A 33 7.51 -4.06 -13.42
N ASP A 34 6.65 -4.30 -14.40
CA ASP A 34 7.08 -4.68 -15.74
C ASP A 34 7.83 -3.48 -16.35
N THR A 35 9.17 -3.52 -16.26
CA THR A 35 10.06 -2.47 -16.78
C THR A 35 10.00 -2.34 -18.31
N GLN A 36 9.30 -3.25 -19.00
CA GLN A 36 9.05 -3.20 -20.44
C GLN A 36 7.76 -2.44 -20.80
N ARG A 37 6.92 -2.04 -19.83
CA ARG A 37 5.76 -1.19 -20.12
C ARG A 37 6.18 0.28 -20.15
N PRO A 38 6.01 0.99 -21.28
CA PRO A 38 6.29 2.41 -21.34
C PRO A 38 5.45 3.15 -20.29
N SER A 39 6.07 4.10 -19.61
CA SER A 39 5.58 4.83 -18.44
C SER A 39 4.32 5.68 -18.68
N GLY A 40 3.64 5.52 -19.81
CA GLY A 40 2.48 6.30 -20.25
C GLY A 40 1.24 5.47 -20.60
N GLU A 41 1.26 4.14 -20.52
CA GLU A 41 0.11 3.29 -20.92
C GLU A 41 -0.42 2.34 -19.82
N VAL A 42 -0.18 2.63 -18.55
CA VAL A 42 -1.16 2.21 -17.55
C VAL A 42 -2.30 3.21 -17.65
N SER A 43 -3.35 2.88 -18.40
CA SER A 43 -4.57 3.67 -18.32
C SER A 43 -4.98 3.67 -16.85
N THR A 44 -4.79 4.79 -16.15
CA THR A 44 -5.23 4.96 -14.77
C THR A 44 -6.75 4.76 -14.65
N GLN A 45 -7.47 4.82 -15.77
CA GLN A 45 -8.86 4.41 -15.92
C GLN A 45 -9.10 2.89 -15.82
N GLY A 46 -8.20 2.04 -16.33
CA GLY A 46 -8.48 0.61 -16.50
C GLY A 46 -8.60 -0.17 -15.19
N TRP A 47 -7.80 0.16 -14.18
CA TRP A 47 -7.85 -0.51 -12.87
C TRP A 47 -8.91 0.10 -11.94
N ARG A 48 -9.20 1.41 -12.08
CA ARG A 48 -10.24 2.09 -11.28
C ARG A 48 -11.63 1.50 -11.50
N SER A 49 -11.88 0.93 -12.69
CA SER A 49 -13.12 0.24 -12.99
C SER A 49 -13.09 -1.28 -12.71
N LYS A 50 -11.95 -1.86 -12.27
CA LYS A 50 -11.88 -3.30 -11.98
C LYS A 50 -12.62 -3.63 -10.68
N PHE A 51 -13.20 -4.81 -10.66
CA PHE A 51 -13.85 -5.34 -9.47
C PHE A 51 -12.84 -5.60 -8.35
N ALA A 52 -13.18 -5.20 -7.12
CA ALA A 52 -12.31 -5.33 -5.96
C ALA A 52 -11.80 -6.76 -5.77
N LYS A 53 -12.68 -7.75 -5.91
CA LYS A 53 -12.35 -9.17 -5.77
C LYS A 53 -11.27 -9.65 -6.74
N GLU A 54 -11.39 -9.28 -8.02
CA GLU A 54 -10.43 -9.71 -9.05
C GLU A 54 -9.05 -9.14 -8.76
N VAL A 55 -8.99 -7.85 -8.43
CA VAL A 55 -7.75 -7.18 -8.05
C VAL A 55 -7.17 -7.82 -6.79
N ALA A 56 -7.96 -7.98 -5.74
CA ALA A 56 -7.49 -8.55 -4.47
C ALA A 56 -6.84 -9.93 -4.66
N LEU A 57 -7.46 -10.82 -5.45
CA LEU A 57 -6.90 -12.14 -5.74
C LEU A 57 -5.56 -12.07 -6.50
N GLU A 58 -5.43 -11.16 -7.46
CA GLU A 58 -4.18 -10.93 -8.18
C GLU A 58 -3.08 -10.42 -7.23
N LEU A 59 -3.41 -9.44 -6.38
CA LEU A 59 -2.47 -8.86 -5.41
C LEU A 59 -2.02 -9.89 -4.37
N ILE A 60 -2.94 -10.71 -3.86
CA ILE A 60 -2.65 -11.82 -2.95
C ILE A 60 -1.67 -12.81 -3.59
N SER A 61 -1.87 -13.18 -4.86
CA SER A 61 -0.98 -14.10 -5.56
C SER A 61 0.44 -13.51 -5.70
N LYS A 62 0.55 -12.24 -6.10
CA LYS A 62 1.85 -11.54 -6.22
C LYS A 62 2.57 -11.45 -4.87
N LEU A 63 1.89 -11.03 -3.80
CA LEU A 63 2.48 -10.94 -2.47
C LEU A 63 2.93 -12.32 -1.94
N LYS A 64 2.13 -13.37 -2.14
CA LYS A 64 2.51 -14.74 -1.76
C LYS A 64 3.78 -15.21 -2.47
N ASN A 65 3.96 -14.85 -3.74
CA ASN A 65 5.16 -15.21 -4.50
C ASN A 65 6.41 -14.46 -4.01
N ILE A 66 6.28 -13.20 -3.60
CA ILE A 66 7.38 -12.42 -3.00
C ILE A 66 7.74 -12.96 -1.61
N GLY A 67 6.72 -13.26 -0.80
CA GLY A 67 6.87 -13.67 0.58
C GLY A 67 7.09 -12.51 1.56
N SER A 68 6.71 -12.74 2.81
CA SER A 68 6.69 -11.73 3.87
C SER A 68 8.06 -11.11 4.17
N ARG A 69 9.13 -11.91 4.14
CA ARG A 69 10.49 -11.45 4.43
C ARG A 69 10.96 -10.43 3.39
N ALA A 70 10.89 -10.77 2.11
CA ALA A 70 11.36 -9.90 1.03
C ALA A 70 10.53 -8.61 0.95
N TRP A 71 9.22 -8.71 1.12
CA TRP A 71 8.33 -7.54 1.17
C TRP A 71 8.71 -6.58 2.31
N ASN A 72 8.74 -7.09 3.56
CA ASN A 72 9.02 -6.25 4.72
C ASN A 72 10.43 -5.65 4.67
N GLU A 73 11.40 -6.37 4.12
CA GLU A 73 12.77 -5.87 3.93
C GLU A 73 12.80 -4.70 2.94
N GLN A 74 12.09 -4.77 1.81
CA GLN A 74 12.04 -3.66 0.85
C GLN A 74 11.28 -2.45 1.38
N ILE A 75 10.16 -2.66 2.08
CA ILE A 75 9.45 -1.59 2.79
C ILE A 75 10.41 -0.91 3.77
N LYS A 76 11.13 -1.68 4.59
CA LYS A 76 12.12 -1.13 5.53
C LYS A 76 13.19 -0.31 4.81
N ILE A 77 13.83 -0.88 3.78
CA ILE A 77 14.90 -0.22 3.02
C ILE A 77 14.42 1.11 2.44
N TYR A 78 13.20 1.18 1.93
CA TYR A 78 12.66 2.43 1.41
C TYR A 78 12.33 3.42 2.54
N VAL A 79 11.54 3.00 3.52
CA VAL A 79 11.07 3.88 4.62
C VAL A 79 12.24 4.46 5.41
N ASP A 80 13.31 3.69 5.61
CA ASP A 80 14.52 4.16 6.29
C ASP A 80 15.23 5.30 5.54
N LYS A 81 15.12 5.32 4.20
CA LYS A 81 15.72 6.34 3.33
C LYS A 81 14.91 7.62 3.21
N ILE A 82 13.63 7.62 3.62
CA ILE A 82 12.80 8.83 3.56
C ILE A 82 13.41 9.85 4.53
N PRO A 83 13.96 10.97 4.03
CA PRO A 83 14.47 12.02 4.90
C PRO A 83 13.30 12.69 5.63
N LEU A 84 13.57 13.33 6.77
CA LEU A 84 12.59 14.13 7.54
C LEU A 84 11.52 13.35 8.33
N LEU A 85 11.35 12.04 8.11
CA LEU A 85 10.52 11.21 9.01
C LEU A 85 11.25 10.88 10.30
N THR A 86 10.58 11.07 11.44
CA THR A 86 11.03 10.58 12.74
C THR A 86 11.01 9.05 12.80
N ASP A 87 11.75 8.47 13.74
CA ASP A 87 11.76 7.01 13.93
C ASP A 87 10.37 6.45 14.18
N GLY A 88 9.54 7.17 14.96
CA GLY A 88 8.13 6.81 15.21
C GLY A 88 7.28 6.83 13.93
N ALA A 89 7.46 7.83 13.05
CA ALA A 89 6.77 7.87 11.76
C ALA A 89 7.22 6.74 10.84
N LYS A 90 8.52 6.44 10.80
CA LYS A 90 9.06 5.31 10.04
C LYS A 90 8.53 3.97 10.54
N GLU A 91 8.48 3.75 11.85
CA GLU A 91 7.93 2.53 12.45
C GLU A 91 6.45 2.37 12.15
N THR A 92 5.67 3.45 12.28
CA THR A 92 4.24 3.48 11.95
C THR A 92 4.01 3.12 10.48
N LEU A 93 4.81 3.69 9.57
CA LEU A 93 4.70 3.41 8.15
C LEU A 93 5.07 1.96 7.81
N LYS A 94 6.14 1.41 8.39
CA LYS A 94 6.53 0.00 8.23
C LYS A 94 5.45 -0.95 8.74
N TYR A 95 4.78 -0.60 9.84
CA TYR A 95 3.69 -1.40 10.39
C TYR A 95 2.52 -1.45 9.41
N TYR A 96 2.02 -0.29 8.98
CA TYR A 96 0.86 -0.22 8.09
C TYR A 96 1.11 -0.82 6.70
N LEU A 97 2.33 -0.67 6.18
CA LEU A 97 2.72 -1.25 4.90
C LEU A 97 3.28 -2.68 5.03
N GLY A 98 3.28 -3.22 6.25
CA GLY A 98 3.78 -4.55 6.53
C GLY A 98 2.93 -5.64 5.88
N TYR A 99 3.58 -6.72 5.48
CA TYR A 99 2.96 -7.83 4.74
C TYR A 99 1.65 -8.33 5.37
N GLN A 100 1.62 -8.48 6.69
CA GLN A 100 0.43 -8.98 7.40
C GLN A 100 -0.76 -8.04 7.30
N VAL A 101 -0.54 -6.73 7.44
CA VAL A 101 -1.61 -5.72 7.35
C VAL A 101 -2.16 -5.66 5.93
N ILE A 102 -1.27 -5.67 4.92
CA ILE A 102 -1.69 -5.67 3.51
C ILE A 102 -2.45 -6.95 3.17
N MET A 103 -1.97 -8.13 3.57
CA MET A 103 -2.68 -9.39 3.33
C MET A 103 -4.06 -9.42 3.99
N GLN A 104 -4.18 -8.94 5.24
CA GLN A 104 -5.48 -8.84 5.92
C GLN A 104 -6.42 -7.89 5.18
N ALA A 105 -5.93 -6.74 4.73
CA ALA A 105 -6.74 -5.80 3.95
C ALA A 105 -7.20 -6.43 2.62
N LEU A 106 -6.32 -7.17 1.93
CA LEU A 106 -6.69 -7.85 0.70
C LEU A 106 -7.72 -8.97 0.92
N ASP A 107 -7.58 -9.75 2.01
CA ASP A 107 -8.56 -10.79 2.36
C ASP A 107 -9.94 -10.17 2.62
N ILE A 108 -10.02 -9.01 3.28
CA ILE A 108 -11.28 -8.27 3.46
C ILE A 108 -11.82 -7.75 2.12
N MET A 109 -10.92 -7.25 1.27
CA MET A 109 -11.28 -6.70 -0.05
C MET A 109 -11.87 -7.76 -0.99
N VAL A 110 -11.55 -9.05 -0.82
CA VAL A 110 -12.12 -10.16 -1.62
C VAL A 110 -13.65 -10.22 -1.51
N ASP A 111 -14.20 -9.89 -0.34
CA ASP A 111 -15.63 -9.91 -0.07
C ASP A 111 -16.32 -8.56 -0.32
N PHE A 112 -15.55 -7.53 -0.69
CA PHE A 112 -16.07 -6.20 -0.98
C PHE A 112 -16.77 -6.15 -2.34
N THR A 113 -17.97 -5.56 -2.37
CA THR A 113 -18.72 -5.31 -3.60
C THR A 113 -18.50 -3.87 -4.05
N GLY A 114 -17.79 -3.69 -5.17
CA GLY A 114 -17.51 -2.37 -5.75
C GLY A 114 -16.19 -2.34 -6.51
N THR A 115 -15.61 -1.14 -6.62
CA THR A 115 -14.33 -0.93 -7.32
C THR A 115 -13.15 -1.31 -6.44
N ALA A 116 -12.01 -1.57 -7.08
CA ALA A 116 -10.78 -1.91 -6.37
C ALA A 116 -10.27 -0.79 -5.45
N GLU A 117 -10.37 0.47 -5.86
CA GLU A 117 -9.94 1.61 -5.04
C GLU A 117 -10.77 1.72 -3.76
N ASP A 118 -12.10 1.65 -3.91
CA ASP A 118 -13.04 1.73 -2.79
C ASP A 118 -12.85 0.53 -1.85
N GLY A 119 -12.70 -0.67 -2.41
CA GLY A 119 -12.53 -1.90 -1.65
C GLY A 119 -11.25 -1.92 -0.84
N LEU A 120 -10.11 -1.51 -1.42
CA LEU A 120 -8.86 -1.47 -0.69
C LEU A 120 -8.83 -0.34 0.33
N ALA A 121 -9.34 0.86 0.00
CA ALA A 121 -9.44 1.95 0.97
C ALA A 121 -10.32 1.56 2.16
N TYR A 122 -11.46 0.90 1.90
CA TYR A 122 -12.33 0.35 2.94
C TYR A 122 -11.59 -0.67 3.81
N ALA A 123 -10.92 -1.63 3.19
CA ALA A 123 -10.23 -2.69 3.92
C ALA A 123 -9.05 -2.17 4.74
N LEU A 124 -8.29 -1.21 4.23
CA LEU A 124 -7.21 -0.55 4.95
C LEU A 124 -7.73 0.21 6.18
N LYS A 125 -8.84 0.95 6.04
CA LYS A 125 -9.52 1.59 7.18
C LYS A 125 -9.96 0.54 8.21
N TYR A 126 -10.47 -0.60 7.75
CA TYR A 126 -10.94 -1.70 8.61
C TYR A 126 -9.82 -2.35 9.42
N VAL A 127 -8.61 -2.48 8.86
CA VAL A 127 -7.43 -2.99 9.58
C VAL A 127 -6.72 -1.93 10.42
N GLY A 128 -7.30 -0.73 10.56
CA GLY A 128 -6.83 0.31 11.48
C GLY A 128 -5.91 1.36 10.87
N LEU A 129 -5.79 1.45 9.53
CA LEU A 129 -5.16 2.63 8.93
C LEU A 129 -6.08 3.84 9.08
N PRO A 130 -5.56 5.00 9.50
CA PRO A 130 -6.37 6.21 9.56
C PRO A 130 -6.83 6.61 8.15
N ALA A 131 -8.03 7.18 8.06
CA ALA A 131 -8.68 7.43 6.77
C ALA A 131 -7.85 8.31 5.83
N TRP A 132 -7.09 9.25 6.38
CA TRP A 132 -6.20 10.13 5.61
C TRP A 132 -5.02 9.39 4.96
N LEU A 133 -4.63 8.22 5.49
CA LEU A 133 -3.57 7.38 4.96
C LEU A 133 -4.10 6.27 4.05
N ALA A 134 -5.29 5.75 4.36
CA ALA A 134 -5.86 4.60 3.66
C ALA A 134 -6.10 4.86 2.17
N GLU A 135 -6.52 6.06 1.78
CA GLU A 135 -6.78 6.43 0.37
C GLU A 135 -5.51 6.63 -0.48
N PRO A 136 -4.47 7.36 -0.04
CA PRO A 136 -3.22 7.41 -0.78
C PRO A 136 -2.53 6.03 -0.81
N ALA A 137 -2.57 5.28 0.29
CA ALA A 137 -2.02 3.92 0.32
C ALA A 137 -2.79 2.97 -0.63
N SER A 138 -4.13 3.04 -0.68
CA SER A 138 -4.91 2.18 -1.57
C SER A 138 -4.60 2.43 -3.04
N ARG A 139 -4.57 3.70 -3.45
CA ARG A 139 -4.21 4.10 -4.82
C ARG A 139 -2.84 3.59 -5.19
N ALA A 140 -1.87 3.81 -4.32
CA ALA A 140 -0.51 3.41 -4.58
C ALA A 140 -0.37 1.88 -4.65
N ILE A 141 -0.94 1.13 -3.71
CA ILE A 141 -0.89 -0.35 -3.71
C ILE A 141 -1.56 -0.94 -4.95
N VAL A 142 -2.76 -0.46 -5.34
CA VAL A 142 -3.48 -0.98 -6.52
C VAL A 142 -2.76 -0.63 -7.80
N PHE A 143 -2.29 0.62 -7.95
CA PHE A 143 -1.51 1.04 -9.12
C PHE A 143 -0.20 0.26 -9.25
N PHE A 144 0.39 -0.10 -8.13
CA PHE A 144 1.71 -0.70 -8.05
C PHE A 144 1.73 -2.22 -8.28
N LEU A 145 0.72 -2.92 -7.79
CA LEU A 145 0.64 -4.36 -7.88
C LEU A 145 -0.22 -4.84 -9.08
N LEU A 146 -0.65 -3.97 -9.99
CA LEU A 146 -1.38 -4.30 -11.24
C LEU A 146 -0.60 -3.84 -12.49
#